data_AF-A0A4R0IEB9-F1
#
_entry.id   AF-A0A4R0IEB9-F1
#
_cell.length_a   1.000
_cell.length_b   1.000
_cell.length_c   1.000
_cell.angle_alpha   90.00
_cell.angle_beta   90.00
_cell.angle_gamma   90.00
#
_symmetry.space_group_name_H-M   'P 1'
#
loop_
_entity.id
_entity.type
_entity.pdbx_description
1 polymer ?
#
loop_
_entity_poly.entity_id
_entity_poly.type
_entity_poly.pdbx_seq_one_letter_code
_entity_poly.pdbx_strand_id
1 'polypeptide(L)'
;MASLASYTTLYVTAIRVDDAVDVRNIAAVRWEGDLGPEESSVADFVAWLDHGDARAYVRRSDGRRGPRIHVDHDGVQRYLRSRSEDDSLPDALLLLPQWHVSKTKKHMSRR
;
A
#
# COMPACT_ATOMS: atom_id res chain seq x y z
N MET A 1 -7.86 17.56 -5.25
CA MET A 1 -6.86 16.59 -4.77
C MET A 1 -7.15 16.41 -3.29
N ALA A 2 -7.63 15.23 -2.87
CA ALA A 2 -7.72 14.99 -1.44
C ALA A 2 -6.30 14.75 -0.91
N SER A 3 -6.03 15.23 0.30
CA SER A 3 -4.79 14.94 0.99
C SER A 3 -5.03 13.76 1.90
N LEU A 4 -4.07 12.83 1.97
CA LEU A 4 -4.09 11.69 2.86
C LEU A 4 -4.37 12.11 4.33
N ALA A 5 -3.90 13.29 4.74
CA ALA A 5 -4.14 13.88 6.05
C ALA A 5 -5.60 14.25 6.35
N SER A 6 -6.47 14.27 5.34
CA SER A 6 -7.90 14.59 5.49
C SER A 6 -8.70 13.39 6.00
N TYR A 7 -8.11 12.19 6.00
CA TYR A 7 -8.77 10.95 6.36
C TYR A 7 -8.21 10.37 7.66
N THR A 8 -9.10 9.93 8.53
CA THR A 8 -8.73 9.17 9.74
C THR A 8 -8.74 7.67 9.50
N THR A 9 -9.52 7.21 8.53
CA THR A 9 -9.61 5.79 8.17
C THR A 9 -9.52 5.60 6.67
N LEU A 10 -8.65 4.69 6.21
CA LEU A 10 -8.44 4.36 4.81
C LEU A 10 -8.58 2.85 4.54
N TYR A 11 -9.01 2.52 3.32
CA TYR A 11 -9.10 1.16 2.83
C TYR A 11 -8.15 0.97 1.64
N VAL A 12 -7.12 0.16 1.80
CA VAL A 12 -6.14 -0.13 0.76
C VAL A 12 -6.69 -1.21 -0.16
N THR A 13 -6.76 -0.91 -1.45
CA THR A 13 -7.38 -1.75 -2.49
C THR A 13 -6.39 -2.36 -3.45
N ALA A 14 -5.18 -1.82 -3.53
CA ALA A 14 -4.10 -2.35 -4.36
C ALA A 14 -2.74 -1.93 -3.79
N ILE A 15 -1.69 -2.62 -4.23
CA ILE A 15 -0.29 -2.23 -3.94
C ILE A 15 0.57 -2.16 -5.20
N ARG A 16 1.64 -1.36 -5.13
CA ARG A 16 2.73 -1.37 -6.11
C ARG A 16 3.97 -1.99 -5.49
N VAL A 17 4.58 -2.94 -6.19
CA VAL A 17 5.84 -3.57 -5.81
C VAL A 17 6.91 -3.23 -6.86
N ASP A 18 8.09 -2.80 -6.40
CA ASP A 18 9.17 -2.34 -7.30
C ASP A 18 10.08 -3.47 -7.78
N ASP A 19 10.23 -4.55 -6.99
CA ASP A 19 11.10 -5.70 -7.31
C ASP A 19 10.42 -7.04 -6.96
N ALA A 20 10.98 -7.84 -6.04
CA ALA A 20 10.39 -9.11 -5.62
C ALA A 20 9.09 -8.91 -4.82
N VAL A 21 8.13 -9.85 -4.96
CA VAL A 21 6.85 -9.84 -4.23
C VAL A 21 7.09 -10.08 -2.74
N ASP A 22 7.35 -8.99 -2.03
CA ASP A 22 7.61 -8.93 -0.60
C ASP A 22 7.01 -7.63 -0.04
N VAL A 23 6.51 -7.69 1.20
CA VAL A 23 5.94 -6.50 1.88
C VAL A 23 6.94 -5.36 2.03
N ARG A 24 8.23 -5.69 2.11
CA ARG A 24 9.34 -4.73 2.16
C ARG A 24 9.57 -3.98 0.85
N ASN A 25 9.14 -4.58 -0.26
CA ASN A 25 9.31 -4.01 -1.59
C ASN A 25 8.05 -3.27 -2.08
N ILE A 26 7.04 -3.09 -1.21
CA ILE A 26 5.89 -2.25 -1.51
C ILE A 26 6.37 -0.80 -1.59
N ALA A 27 6.19 -0.17 -2.75
CA ALA A 27 6.64 1.19 -3.02
C ALA A 27 5.51 2.22 -2.94
N ALA A 28 4.28 1.80 -3.24
CA ALA A 28 3.09 2.63 -3.14
C ALA A 28 1.85 1.79 -2.80
N VAL A 29 0.85 2.46 -2.25
CA VAL A 29 -0.46 1.88 -1.95
C VAL A 29 -1.54 2.69 -2.64
N ARG A 30 -2.60 2.02 -3.07
CA ARG A 30 -3.81 2.64 -3.61
C ARG A 30 -4.95 2.40 -2.64
N TRP A 31 -5.73 3.44 -2.36
CA TRP A 31 -6.78 3.42 -1.36
C TRP A 31 -8.07 4.07 -1.87
N GLU A 32 -9.20 3.75 -1.22
CA GLU A 32 -10.52 4.32 -1.55
C GLU A 32 -10.62 5.78 -1.08
N GLY A 33 -10.62 6.73 -2.01
CA GLY A 33 -10.93 8.13 -1.76
C GLY A 33 -12.34 8.51 -2.21
N ASP A 34 -12.83 9.65 -1.74
CA ASP A 34 -14.21 10.11 -1.98
C ASP A 34 -14.52 10.36 -3.46
N LEU A 35 -13.50 10.76 -4.24
CA LEU A 35 -13.62 11.07 -5.66
C LEU A 35 -13.12 9.95 -6.57
N GLY A 36 -12.73 8.81 -5.99
CA GLY A 36 -12.13 7.68 -6.70
C GLY A 36 -10.88 7.14 -5.98
N PRO A 37 -10.24 6.11 -6.57
CA PRO A 37 -9.04 5.54 -5.98
C PRO A 37 -7.88 6.54 -6.03
N GLU A 38 -7.24 6.73 -4.88
CA GLU A 38 -6.07 7.60 -4.72
C GLU A 38 -4.81 6.77 -4.44
N GLU A 39 -3.64 7.35 -4.71
CA GLU A 39 -2.35 6.69 -4.57
C GLU A 39 -1.44 7.47 -3.64
N SER A 40 -0.63 6.76 -2.86
CA SER A 40 0.35 7.37 -1.98
C SER A 40 1.60 6.53 -1.89
N SER A 41 2.74 7.19 -1.75
CA SER A 41 4.00 6.50 -1.49
C SER A 41 3.92 5.79 -0.14
N VAL A 42 4.71 4.72 0.04
CA VAL A 42 4.78 4.05 1.35
C VAL A 42 5.32 4.99 2.43
N ALA A 43 6.24 5.89 2.10
CA ALA A 43 6.77 6.88 3.03
C ALA A 43 5.67 7.81 3.57
N ASP A 44 4.84 8.38 2.70
CA ASP A 44 3.73 9.25 3.09
C ASP A 44 2.67 8.49 3.88
N PHE A 45 2.39 7.25 3.47
CA PHE A 45 1.40 6.40 4.13
C PHE A 45 1.84 5.98 5.53
N VAL A 46 3.13 5.67 5.71
CA VAL A 46 3.74 5.39 7.02
C VAL A 46 3.67 6.63 7.91
N ALA A 47 4.06 7.80 7.39
CA ALA A 47 4.01 9.04 8.15
C ALA A 47 2.59 9.35 8.64
N TRP A 48 1.57 9.08 7.82
CA TRP A 48 0.18 9.22 8.21
C TRP A 48 -0.29 8.16 9.20
N LEU A 49 0.10 6.89 9.05
CA LEU A 49 -0.23 5.86 10.04
C LEU A 49 0.37 6.15 11.42
N ASP A 50 1.47 6.88 11.48
CA ASP A 50 2.08 7.33 12.73
C ASP A 50 1.30 8.48 13.41
N HIS A 51 0.41 9.18 12.69
CA HIS A 51 -0.54 10.07 13.36
C HIS A 51 -1.51 9.21 14.19
N GLY A 52 -1.52 9.38 15.51
CA GLY A 52 -2.14 8.43 16.46
C GLY A 52 -3.61 8.04 16.23
N ASP A 53 -4.37 8.82 15.47
CA ASP A 53 -5.77 8.54 15.13
C ASP A 53 -5.95 7.83 13.78
N ALA A 54 -4.89 7.68 12.98
CA ALA A 54 -4.94 7.08 11.66
C ALA A 54 -5.10 5.55 11.72
N ARG A 55 -5.95 5.03 10.83
CA ARG A 55 -6.28 3.60 10.75
C ARG A 55 -6.41 3.17 9.29
N ALA A 56 -5.59 2.23 8.86
CA ALA A 56 -5.77 1.61 7.55
C ALA A 56 -6.17 0.14 7.65
N TYR A 57 -6.94 -0.31 6.67
CA TYR A 57 -7.36 -1.70 6.54
C TYR A 57 -7.16 -2.17 5.10
N VAL A 58 -6.90 -3.46 4.93
CA VAL A 58 -6.96 -4.11 3.61
C VAL A 58 -8.42 -4.20 3.19
N ARG A 59 -8.74 -3.78 1.97
CA ARG A 59 -10.05 -4.01 1.36
C ARG A 59 -10.05 -5.38 0.68
N ARG A 60 -10.95 -6.26 1.10
CA ARG A 60 -11.09 -7.59 0.48
C ARG A 60 -11.77 -7.47 -0.89
N SER A 61 -11.58 -8.47 -1.74
CA SER A 61 -12.21 -8.54 -3.07
C SER A 61 -13.74 -8.58 -3.03
N ASP A 62 -14.33 -9.04 -1.93
CA ASP A 62 -15.78 -9.02 -1.66
C ASP A 62 -16.28 -7.66 -1.15
N GLY A 63 -15.41 -6.64 -1.10
CA GLY A 63 -15.72 -5.31 -0.60
C GLY A 63 -15.77 -5.20 0.92
N ARG A 64 -15.48 -6.27 1.67
CA ARG A 64 -15.48 -6.22 3.14
C ARG A 64 -14.15 -5.68 3.69
N ARG A 65 -14.21 -5.17 4.92
CA ARG A 65 -13.02 -4.80 5.70
C ARG A 65 -12.21 -6.05 6.03
N GLY A 66 -10.95 -6.06 5.62
CA GLY A 66 -9.95 -7.06 5.96
C GLY A 66 -9.12 -6.68 7.19
N PRO A 67 -7.93 -7.27 7.35
CA PRO A 67 -7.04 -6.98 8.48
C PRO A 67 -6.58 -5.52 8.50
N ARG A 68 -6.25 -5.04 9.71
CA ARG A 68 -5.66 -3.71 9.91
C ARG A 68 -4.23 -3.71 9.41
N ILE A 69 -3.84 -2.61 8.78
CA ILE A 69 -2.48 -2.36 8.31
C ILE A 69 -1.73 -1.65 9.43
N HIS A 70 -0.51 -2.12 9.67
CA HIS A 70 0.41 -1.62 10.67
C HIS A 70 1.76 -1.34 10.00
N VAL A 71 2.54 -0.47 10.64
CA VAL A 71 3.93 -0.23 10.26
C VAL A 71 4.81 -1.15 11.09
N ASP A 72 5.74 -1.82 10.43
CA ASP A 72 6.76 -2.66 11.05
C ASP A 72 8.16 -2.21 10.62
N HIS A 73 9.18 -2.76 11.28
CA HIS A 73 10.57 -2.42 11.06
C HIS A 73 11.48 -3.63 11.24
N ASP A 74 12.36 -3.88 10.28
CA ASP A 74 13.31 -5.01 10.31
C ASP A 74 14.71 -4.61 10.82
N GLY A 75 14.87 -3.40 11.38
CA GLY A 75 16.15 -2.84 11.78
C GLY A 75 16.76 -1.88 10.75
N VAL A 76 16.33 -1.96 9.49
CA VAL A 76 16.90 -1.18 8.38
C VAL A 76 15.84 -0.29 7.72
N GLN A 77 14.64 -0.82 7.50
CA GLN A 77 13.58 -0.11 6.81
C GLN A 77 12.23 -0.32 7.48
N ARG A 78 11.37 0.69 7.36
CA ARG A 78 9.98 0.62 7.78
C ARG A 78 9.12 0.15 6.61
N TYR A 79 8.23 -0.79 6.87
CA TYR A 79 7.37 -1.37 5.83
C TYR A 79 5.96 -1.62 6.36
N LEU A 80 5.01 -1.82 5.45
CA LEU A 80 3.62 -2.09 5.79
C LEU A 80 3.39 -3.59 5.94
N ARG A 81 2.65 -3.99 6.98
CA ARG A 81 2.19 -5.37 7.18
C ARG A 81 0.73 -5.38 7.59
N SER A 82 0.03 -6.48 7.31
CA SER A 82 -1.36 -6.68 7.75
C SER A 82 -1.55 -7.91 8.64
N ARG A 83 -0.53 -8.76 8.81
CA ARG A 83 -0.59 -9.90 9.74
C ARG A 83 -0.04 -9.55 11.13
N SER A 84 -0.62 -10.16 12.15
CA SER A 84 0.06 -10.45 13.42
C SER A 84 0.43 -11.95 13.43
N GLU A 85 1.73 -12.24 13.49
CA GLU A 85 2.32 -13.45 14.08
C GLU A 85 2.23 -14.85 13.44
N ASP A 86 1.34 -15.16 12.49
CA ASP A 86 1.35 -16.48 11.85
C ASP A 86 2.15 -16.43 10.53
N ASP A 87 3.11 -17.33 10.28
CA ASP A 87 4.01 -17.32 9.09
C ASP A 87 3.54 -18.24 7.95
N SER A 88 2.43 -18.96 8.13
CA SER A 88 1.99 -20.01 7.20
C SER A 88 1.30 -19.52 5.92
N LEU A 89 0.92 -18.24 5.83
CA LEU A 89 0.18 -17.64 4.70
C LEU A 89 0.87 -16.35 4.19
N PRO A 90 0.66 -15.95 2.94
CA PRO A 90 1.10 -14.64 2.46
C PRO A 90 0.38 -13.49 3.22
N ASP A 91 1.06 -12.36 3.42
CA ASP A 91 0.45 -11.15 3.99
C ASP A 91 -0.71 -10.66 3.11
N ALA A 92 -1.80 -10.19 3.72
CA ALA A 92 -3.00 -9.79 2.97
C ALA A 92 -2.76 -8.59 2.05
N LEU A 93 -1.73 -7.77 2.29
CA LEU A 93 -1.29 -6.74 1.35
C LEU A 93 -0.80 -7.35 0.03
N LEU A 94 -0.09 -8.48 0.10
CA LEU A 94 0.43 -9.17 -1.10
C LEU A 94 -0.66 -9.90 -1.89
N LEU A 95 -1.82 -10.11 -1.28
CA LEU A 95 -3.01 -10.67 -1.93
C LEU A 95 -3.84 -9.63 -2.68
N LEU A 96 -3.53 -8.34 -2.50
CA LEU A 96 -4.20 -7.27 -3.23
C LEU A 96 -3.76 -7.25 -4.71
N PRO A 97 -4.61 -6.74 -5.61
CA PRO A 97 -4.22 -6.43 -6.97
C PRO A 97 -2.91 -5.63 -7.00
N GLN A 98 -1.96 -6.10 -7.81
CA GLN A 98 -0.69 -5.43 -8.02
C GLN A 98 -0.75 -4.62 -9.31
N TRP A 99 -0.17 -3.42 -9.28
CA TRP A 99 0.13 -2.71 -10.52
C TRP A 99 1.61 -2.40 -10.59
N HIS A 100 2.12 -2.33 -11.82
CA HIS A 100 3.46 -1.85 -12.09
C HIS A 100 3.34 -0.51 -12.81
N VAL A 101 4.26 0.42 -12.55
CA VAL A 101 4.44 1.53 -13.49
C VAL A 101 4.94 0.89 -14.77
N SER A 102 4.11 0.89 -15.81
CA SER A 102 4.54 0.53 -17.15
C SER A 102 5.79 1.34 -17.43
N LYS A 103 6.97 0.70 -17.43
CA LYS A 103 8.20 1.35 -17.92
C LYS A 103 7.94 1.59 -19.39
N THR A 104 7.39 2.75 -19.73
CA THR A 104 7.28 3.21 -21.11
C THR A 104 8.72 3.31 -21.59
N LYS A 105 9.21 2.28 -22.27
CA LYS A 105 10.47 2.36 -23.00
C LYS A 105 10.28 3.50 -23.98
N LYS A 106 10.87 4.66 -23.65
CA LYS A 106 11.04 5.77 -24.58
C LYS A 106 11.93 5.22 -25.68
N HIS A 107 11.33 4.63 -26.72
CA HIS A 107 12.03 4.35 -27.96
C HIS A 107 12.37 5.72 -28.53
N MET A 108 13.57 6.23 -28.18
CA MET A 108 14.23 7.27 -28.95
C MET A 108 14.47 6.68 -30.34
N SER A 109 13.52 6.91 -31.24
CA SER A 109 13.72 6.77 -32.67
C SER A 109 14.74 7.85 -33.08
N ARG A 110 16.02 7.49 -33.08
CA ARG A 110 17.05 8.27 -33.78
C ARG A 110 16.83 8.04 -35.27
N ARG A 111 16.39 9.07 -35.99
CA ARG A 111 16.60 9.24 -37.42
C ARG A 111 17.19 10.61 -37.63
#